data_AF-A0A7V8CVM1-F1
#
_entry.id   AF-A0A7V8CVM1-F1
#
_cell.length_a   1.000
_cell.length_b   1.000
_cell.length_c   1.000
_cell.angle_alpha   90.00
_cell.angle_beta   90.00
_cell.angle_gamma   90.00
#
_symmetry.space_group_name_H-M   'P 1'
#
loop_
_entity.id
_entity.type
_entity.pdbx_description
1 polymer ?
#
loop_
_entity_poly.entity_id
_entity_poly.type
_entity_poly.pdbx_seq_one_letter_code
_entity_poly.pdbx_strand_id
1 'polypeptide(L)'
;MRQRSRVQVLAESQMPSVAYLPQEVVDRIGGYSLDLLVEDHQVILWRQVLPESELIRLRGFLVLLPVSRMHHPHITATHIYMETHEQSLVFIISDATPGAPASLAEPPRFIVAAQKFPQEPFFITTLFHRYQRAH
;
A
#
# COMPACT_ATOMS: atom_id res chain seq x y z
N MET A 1 36.18 5.23 -5.10
CA MET A 1 35.17 4.23 -4.70
C MET A 1 34.02 4.95 -4.01
N ARG A 2 32.83 5.04 -4.62
CA ARG A 2 31.64 5.60 -3.97
C ARG A 2 30.86 4.45 -3.33
N GLN A 3 30.77 4.45 -2.00
CA GLN A 3 29.83 3.58 -1.28
C GLN A 3 28.42 3.91 -1.76
N ARG A 4 27.81 2.98 -2.50
CA ARG A 4 26.38 3.05 -2.81
C ARG A 4 25.64 2.63 -1.55
N SER A 5 24.82 3.52 -1.01
CA SER A 5 23.93 3.21 0.11
C SER A 5 23.10 1.96 -0.21
N ARG A 6 22.92 1.08 0.78
CA ARG A 6 22.17 -0.19 0.69
C ARG A 6 20.78 -0.05 0.04
N VAL A 7 20.22 1.16 0.07
CA VAL A 7 18.94 1.59 -0.53
C VAL A 7 18.97 1.62 -2.07
N GLN A 8 20.11 1.88 -2.72
CA GLN A 8 20.21 1.95 -4.18
C GLN A 8 20.26 0.58 -4.87
N VAL A 9 20.45 -0.51 -4.13
CA VAL A 9 20.45 -1.88 -4.68
C VAL A 9 19.03 -2.47 -4.74
N LEU A 10 18.03 -1.80 -4.17
CA LEU A 10 16.61 -2.19 -4.24
C LEU A 10 15.91 -1.70 -5.53
N ALA A 11 16.69 -1.26 -6.52
CA ALA A 11 16.20 -0.86 -7.82
C ALA A 11 16.07 -2.09 -8.73
N GLU A 12 14.83 -2.34 -9.16
CA GLU A 12 14.42 -2.86 -10.48
C GLU A 12 13.85 -4.27 -10.65
N SER A 13 13.88 -5.24 -9.71
CA SER A 13 13.10 -6.50 -9.95
C SER A 13 12.72 -7.38 -8.74
N GLN A 14 12.92 -6.95 -7.49
CA GLN A 14 12.47 -7.71 -6.32
C GLN A 14 11.83 -6.74 -5.34
N MET A 15 10.50 -6.69 -5.35
CA MET A 15 9.76 -5.86 -4.39
C MET A 15 9.87 -6.55 -3.03
N PRO A 16 10.35 -5.86 -1.98
CA PRO A 16 10.52 -6.50 -0.69
C PRO A 16 9.13 -6.82 -0.14
N SER A 17 8.79 -8.10 -0.09
CA SER A 17 7.86 -8.61 0.92
C SER A 17 8.19 -8.00 2.28
N VAL A 18 7.19 -7.81 3.13
CA VAL A 18 7.39 -7.43 4.54
C VAL A 18 8.46 -8.32 5.22
N ALA A 19 8.63 -9.56 4.76
CA ALA A 19 9.67 -10.49 5.21
C ALA A 19 11.12 -9.97 5.09
N TYR A 20 11.39 -8.94 4.27
CA TYR A 20 12.71 -8.34 4.12
C TYR A 20 12.93 -7.10 4.99
N LEU A 21 11.92 -6.66 5.75
CA LEU A 21 12.08 -5.58 6.72
C LEU A 21 12.78 -6.10 7.99
N PRO A 22 13.62 -5.28 8.64
CA PRO A 22 14.15 -5.62 9.96
C PRO A 22 13.00 -5.89 10.94
N GLN A 23 13.19 -6.85 11.86
CA GLN A 23 12.15 -7.21 12.85
C GLN A 23 11.70 -5.98 13.67
N GLU A 24 12.62 -5.09 14.03
CA GLU A 24 12.32 -3.84 14.71
C GLU A 24 11.31 -2.96 13.94
N VAL A 25 11.45 -2.90 12.61
CA VAL A 25 10.55 -2.16 11.72
C VAL A 25 9.18 -2.84 11.68
N VAL A 26 9.16 -4.17 11.58
CA VAL A 26 7.94 -4.98 11.64
C VAL A 26 7.17 -4.78 12.95
N ASP A 27 7.88 -4.81 14.08
CA ASP A 27 7.29 -4.62 15.40
C ASP A 27 6.69 -3.22 15.56
N ARG A 28 7.39 -2.20 15.06
CA ARG A 28 6.89 -0.83 15.01
C ARG A 28 5.64 -0.70 14.15
N ILE A 29 5.64 -1.26 12.94
CA ILE A 29 4.47 -1.26 12.04
C ILE A 29 3.27 -1.90 12.76
N GLY A 30 3.49 -3.01 13.45
CA GLY A 30 2.43 -3.76 14.13
C GLY A 30 1.67 -3.00 15.22
N GLY A 31 2.15 -1.84 15.65
CA GLY A 31 1.47 -0.93 16.59
C GLY A 31 0.61 0.16 15.94
N TYR A 32 0.63 0.29 14.61
CA TYR A 32 -0.17 1.28 13.90
C TYR A 32 -1.59 0.76 13.63
N SER A 33 -2.56 1.66 13.61
CA SER A 33 -3.93 1.38 13.19
C SER A 33 -4.09 1.56 11.67
N LEU A 34 -5.03 0.82 11.11
CA LEU A 34 -5.49 0.89 9.74
C LEU A 34 -7.03 0.96 9.74
N ASP A 35 -7.57 1.99 9.11
CA ASP A 35 -8.99 2.10 8.81
C ASP A 35 -9.28 1.35 7.51
N LEU A 36 -9.88 0.17 7.63
CA LEU A 36 -10.27 -0.69 6.52
C LEU A 36 -11.78 -0.53 6.25
N LEU A 37 -12.13 -0.09 5.05
CA LEU A 37 -13.52 0.07 4.62
C LEU A 37 -13.70 -0.65 3.28
N VAL A 38 -13.77 -1.98 3.28
CA VAL A 38 -13.98 -2.73 2.03
C VAL A 38 -15.45 -3.13 1.86
N GLU A 39 -16.07 -3.53 2.97
CA GLU A 39 -17.50 -3.89 3.07
C GLU A 39 -18.11 -3.22 4.30
N ASP A 40 -17.47 -3.39 5.46
CA ASP A 40 -17.77 -2.68 6.70
C ASP A 40 -16.60 -1.78 7.12
N HIS A 41 -16.89 -0.75 7.93
CA HIS A 41 -15.85 0.07 8.56
C HIS A 41 -15.24 -0.68 9.74
N GLN A 42 -13.96 -1.01 9.62
CA GLN A 42 -13.19 -1.68 10.66
C GLN A 42 -11.88 -0.93 10.93
N VAL A 43 -11.62 -0.63 12.19
CA VAL A 43 -10.31 -0.12 12.63
C VAL A 43 -9.53 -1.32 13.17
N ILE A 44 -8.45 -1.69 12.48
CA ILE A 44 -7.64 -2.86 12.81
C ILE A 44 -6.20 -2.48 13.07
N LEU A 45 -5.48 -3.31 13.82
CA LEU A 45 -4.03 -3.14 13.98
C LEU A 45 -3.31 -3.76 12.79
N TRP A 46 -2.26 -3.10 12.32
CA TRP A 46 -1.44 -3.59 11.22
C TRP A 46 -0.91 -5.01 11.44
N ARG A 47 -0.60 -5.41 12.68
CA ARG A 47 -0.18 -6.79 12.99
C ARG A 47 -1.16 -7.88 12.54
N GLN A 48 -2.44 -7.54 12.39
CA GLN A 48 -3.48 -8.49 11.98
C GLN A 48 -3.45 -8.76 10.46
N VAL A 49 -3.00 -7.78 9.67
CA VAL A 49 -2.95 -7.85 8.20
C VAL A 49 -1.54 -7.94 7.63
N LEU A 50 -0.53 -7.71 8.47
CA LEU A 50 0.87 -7.72 8.09
C LEU A 50 1.32 -8.97 7.29
N PRO A 51 0.87 -10.19 7.62
CA PRO A 51 1.26 -11.40 6.87
C PRO A 51 0.84 -11.39 5.40
N GLU A 52 -0.22 -10.65 5.07
CA GLU A 52 -0.78 -10.54 3.71
C GLU A 52 -0.45 -9.19 3.04
N SER A 53 0.38 -8.38 3.69
CA SER A 53 0.73 -7.03 3.26
C SER A 53 1.99 -7.00 2.38
N GLU A 54 2.08 -5.99 1.52
CA GLU A 54 3.20 -5.87 0.59
C GLU A 54 3.62 -4.42 0.37
N LEU A 55 4.94 -4.18 0.24
CA LEU A 55 5.49 -2.89 -0.16
C LEU A 55 5.37 -2.74 -1.67
N ILE A 56 4.45 -1.89 -2.11
CA ILE A 56 4.16 -1.65 -3.52
C ILE A 56 4.69 -0.28 -3.95
N ARG A 57 5.40 -0.25 -5.08
CA ARG A 57 5.82 1.01 -5.73
C ARG A 57 4.67 1.57 -6.55
N LEU A 58 4.12 2.70 -6.12
CA LEU A 58 3.04 3.42 -6.78
C LEU A 58 3.57 4.78 -7.24
N ARG A 59 3.73 4.95 -8.57
CA ARG A 59 4.22 6.20 -9.23
C ARG A 59 5.47 6.79 -8.55
N GLY A 60 6.42 5.93 -8.20
CA GLY A 60 7.69 6.34 -7.57
C GLY A 60 7.71 6.21 -6.04
N PHE A 61 6.56 6.26 -5.36
CA PHE A 61 6.47 6.09 -3.91
C PHE A 61 6.42 4.62 -3.53
N LEU A 62 7.14 4.24 -2.47
CA LEU A 62 7.03 2.91 -1.88
C LEU A 62 5.97 2.96 -0.78
N VAL A 63 4.91 2.15 -0.88
CA VAL A 63 3.75 2.19 0.01
C VAL A 63 3.46 0.78 0.51
N LEU A 64 3.36 0.61 1.82
CA LEU A 64 2.89 -0.63 2.44
C LEU A 64 1.36 -0.69 2.32
N LEU A 65 0.86 -1.64 1.53
CA LEU A 65 -0.58 -1.88 1.38
C LEU A 65 -1.00 -3.11 2.18
N PRO A 66 -2.24 -3.16 2.70
CA PRO A 66 -2.78 -4.33 3.40
C PRO A 66 -3.23 -5.44 2.43
N VAL A 67 -2.59 -5.54 1.26
CA VAL A 67 -2.88 -6.51 0.21
C VAL A 67 -1.59 -6.95 -0.46
N SER A 68 -1.58 -8.19 -0.96
CA SER A 68 -0.46 -8.73 -1.74
C SER A 68 -0.77 -8.77 -3.24
N ARG A 69 0.26 -8.54 -4.06
CA ARG A 69 0.22 -8.73 -5.51
C ARG A 69 -0.01 -10.18 -5.93
N MET A 70 0.18 -11.16 -5.03
CA MET A 70 -0.22 -12.54 -5.34
C MET A 70 -1.73 -12.66 -5.57
N HIS A 71 -2.54 -11.90 -4.82
CA HIS A 71 -3.99 -11.88 -4.95
C HIS A 71 -4.47 -10.75 -5.87
N HIS A 72 -3.68 -9.67 -5.99
CA HIS A 72 -4.00 -8.49 -6.78
C HIS A 72 -2.86 -8.11 -7.75
N PRO A 73 -2.55 -8.96 -8.75
CA PRO A 73 -1.38 -8.77 -9.62
C PRO A 73 -1.43 -7.48 -10.44
N HIS A 74 -2.63 -6.92 -10.67
CA HIS A 74 -2.84 -5.76 -11.54
C HIS A 74 -3.15 -4.46 -10.79
N ILE A 75 -2.69 -4.30 -9.54
CA ILE A 75 -2.78 -3.02 -8.81
C ILE A 75 -2.00 -1.93 -9.54
N THR A 76 -2.72 -0.86 -9.87
CA THR A 76 -2.20 0.35 -10.50
C THR A 76 -2.73 1.60 -9.80
N ALA A 77 -1.89 2.63 -9.67
CA ALA A 77 -2.31 3.94 -9.14
C ALA A 77 -2.75 4.86 -10.28
N THR A 78 -4.01 5.27 -10.25
CA THR A 78 -4.64 6.13 -11.25
C THR A 78 -4.42 7.61 -10.93
N HIS A 79 -4.54 8.00 -9.66
CA HIS A 79 -4.40 9.38 -9.19
C HIS A 79 -3.55 9.42 -7.92
N ILE A 80 -2.80 10.51 -7.76
CA ILE A 80 -2.02 10.80 -6.55
C ILE A 80 -2.26 12.25 -6.16
N TYR A 81 -2.66 12.42 -4.90
CA TYR A 81 -2.70 13.69 -4.24
C TYR A 81 -1.67 13.64 -3.12
N MET A 82 -0.70 14.55 -3.17
CA MET A 82 0.29 14.70 -2.11
C MET A 82 -0.11 15.89 -1.27
N GLU A 83 -0.20 15.69 0.04
CA GLU A 83 -0.44 16.78 0.98
C GLU A 83 0.87 17.53 1.28
N THR A 84 0.74 18.76 1.75
CA THR A 84 1.83 19.69 2.07
C THR A 84 2.92 19.01 2.94
N HIS A 85 4.20 19.23 2.59
CA HIS A 85 5.40 18.66 3.24
C HIS A 85 5.72 17.18 2.97
N GLU A 86 5.12 16.56 1.95
CA GLU A 86 5.43 15.19 1.52
C GLU A 86 5.23 14.11 2.61
N GLN A 87 4.43 14.44 3.64
CA GLN A 87 4.18 13.54 4.78
C GLN A 87 3.00 12.60 4.54
N SER A 88 2.07 12.97 3.66
CA SER A 88 0.86 12.20 3.39
C SER A 88 0.63 12.05 1.89
N LEU A 89 0.14 10.89 1.48
CA LEU A 89 -0.26 10.57 0.12
C LEU A 89 -1.68 10.02 0.12
N VAL A 90 -2.49 10.47 -0.82
CA VAL A 90 -3.78 9.87 -1.13
C VAL A 90 -3.75 9.35 -2.56
N PHE A 91 -4.05 8.07 -2.73
CA PHE A 91 -4.08 7.39 -4.01
C PHE A 91 -5.48 6.92 -4.33
N ILE A 92 -5.82 6.90 -5.63
CA ILE A 92 -6.87 6.02 -6.14
C ILE A 92 -6.16 4.86 -6.84
N ILE A 93 -6.25 3.67 -6.26
CA ILE A 93 -5.75 2.45 -6.89
C ILE A 93 -6.89 1.70 -7.57
N SER A 94 -6.58 1.04 -8.68
CA SER A 94 -7.48 0.11 -9.36
C SER A 94 -6.80 -1.24 -9.49
N ASP A 95 -7.56 -2.30 -9.30
CA ASP A 95 -7.10 -3.65 -9.56
C ASP A 95 -7.85 -4.23 -10.77
N ALA A 96 -7.13 -4.42 -11.87
CA ALA A 96 -7.68 -4.96 -13.12
C ALA A 96 -7.55 -6.50 -13.21
N THR A 97 -7.41 -7.19 -12.09
CA THR A 97 -7.24 -8.65 -12.07
C THR A 97 -8.47 -9.36 -12.67
N PRO A 98 -8.31 -10.15 -13.74
CA PRO A 98 -9.43 -10.85 -14.38
C PRO A 98 -10.05 -11.88 -13.42
N GLY A 99 -11.37 -11.81 -13.19
CA GLY A 99 -12.08 -12.71 -12.28
C GLY A 99 -13.06 -12.02 -11.33
N ALA A 100 -13.04 -10.69 -11.24
CA ALA A 100 -14.13 -9.94 -10.65
C ALA A 100 -15.42 -10.19 -11.46
N PRO A 101 -16.59 -10.40 -10.82
CA PRO A 101 -17.82 -10.72 -11.53
C PRO A 101 -18.11 -9.65 -12.59
N ALA A 102 -18.41 -10.10 -13.81
CA ALA A 102 -18.66 -9.26 -14.98
C ALA A 102 -19.82 -8.25 -14.83
N SER A 103 -20.51 -8.26 -13.68
CA SER A 103 -21.55 -7.27 -13.33
C SER A 103 -20.99 -5.91 -12.93
N LEU A 104 -19.67 -5.79 -12.70
CA LEU A 104 -19.02 -4.50 -12.49
C LEU A 104 -18.45 -4.02 -13.83
N ALA A 105 -19.10 -3.04 -14.45
CA ALA A 105 -18.65 -2.41 -15.70
C ALA A 105 -17.26 -1.74 -15.60
N GLU A 106 -16.73 -1.59 -14.38
CA GLU A 106 -15.42 -1.02 -14.09
C GLU A 106 -14.68 -1.87 -13.04
N PRO A 107 -13.34 -1.97 -13.11
CA PRO A 107 -12.55 -2.66 -12.09
C PRO A 107 -12.72 -1.99 -10.71
N PRO A 108 -12.66 -2.75 -9.60
CA PRO A 108 -12.76 -2.19 -8.27
C PRO A 108 -11.67 -1.13 -8.06
N ARG A 109 -12.10 0.03 -7.54
CA ARG A 109 -11.20 1.13 -7.18
C ARG A 109 -11.15 1.24 -5.66
N PHE A 110 -10.00 1.62 -5.13
CA PHE A 110 -9.82 1.89 -3.72
C PHE A 110 -9.19 3.26 -3.53
N ILE A 111 -9.66 3.98 -2.52
CA ILE A 111 -9.00 5.16 -1.98
C ILE A 111 -8.04 4.69 -0.90
N VAL A 112 -6.78 5.07 -1.03
CA VAL A 112 -5.72 4.75 -0.09
C VAL A 112 -5.16 6.04 0.45
N ALA A 113 -5.26 6.28 1.77
CA ALA A 113 -4.47 7.31 2.42
C ALA A 113 -3.27 6.64 3.09
N ALA A 114 -2.10 7.23 2.93
CA ALA A 114 -0.86 6.72 3.49
C ALA A 114 -0.03 7.86 4.08
N GLN A 115 0.71 7.56 5.15
CA GLN A 115 1.58 8.51 5.83
C GLN A 115 3.03 8.06 5.75
N LYS A 116 3.95 9.01 5.75
CA LYS A 116 5.38 8.74 5.76
C LYS A 116 5.72 7.96 7.02
N PHE A 117 6.30 6.76 6.86
CA PHE A 117 6.67 5.97 8.02
C PHE A 117 7.98 6.53 8.60
N PRO A 118 8.05 6.87 9.92
CA PRO A 118 9.20 7.56 10.49
C PRO A 118 10.51 6.80 10.25
N GLN A 119 11.55 7.52 9.83
CA GLN A 119 12.90 6.97 9.60
C GLN A 119 13.00 5.90 8.50
N GLU A 120 11.92 5.61 7.79
CA GLU A 120 11.90 4.60 6.72
C GLU A 120 11.65 5.22 5.34
N PRO A 121 12.10 4.57 4.25
CA PRO A 121 11.96 5.10 2.90
C PRO A 121 10.55 4.92 2.31
N PHE A 122 9.58 4.34 3.04
CA PHE A 122 8.24 4.05 2.55
C PHE A 122 7.13 4.81 3.29
N PHE A 123 5.91 4.71 2.78
CA PHE A 123 4.67 5.18 3.38
C PHE A 123 3.87 3.99 3.90
N ILE A 124 3.18 4.16 5.03
CA ILE A 124 2.27 3.17 5.60
C ILE A 124 0.83 3.58 5.33
N THR A 125 0.00 2.65 4.85
CA THR A 125 -1.43 2.92 4.65
C THR A 125 -2.13 3.14 5.99
N THR A 126 -2.92 4.20 6.09
CA THR A 126 -3.75 4.50 7.27
C THR A 126 -5.23 4.35 6.96
N LEU A 127 -5.63 4.49 5.68
CA LEU A 127 -6.99 4.28 5.20
C LEU A 127 -6.96 3.43 3.93
N PHE A 128 -7.78 2.41 3.86
CA PHE A 128 -7.98 1.59 2.66
C PHE A 128 -9.48 1.35 2.44
N HIS A 129 -10.08 2.13 1.54
CA HIS A 129 -11.53 2.17 1.33
C HIS A 129 -11.90 1.80 -0.10
N ARG A 130 -12.81 0.84 -0.30
CA ARG A 130 -13.36 0.52 -1.61
C ARG A 130 -14.25 1.66 -2.09
N TYR A 131 -13.86 2.27 -3.21
CA TYR A 131 -14.64 3.29 -3.88
C TYR A 131 -15.69 2.62 -4.79
N GLN A 132 -16.96 2.77 -4.43
CA GLN A 132 -18.08 2.51 -5.33
C GLN A 132 -18.62 3.85 -5.82
N ARG A 133 -18.71 4.03 -7.13
CA ARG A 133 -19.36 5.22 -7.70
C ARG A 133 -20.86 5.05 -7.48
N ALA A 134 -21.48 5.96 -6.73
CA ALA A 134 -22.93 5.99 -6.61
C ALA A 134 -23.54 6.24 -8.01
N HIS A 135 -24.46 5.36 -8.41
CA HIS A 135 -25.23 5.48 -9.64
C HIS A 135 -26.40 6.45 -9.46
#